data_AF-A0ABD4RMY7-F1
#
_entry.id   AF-A0ABD4RMY7-F1
#
_cell.length_a   1.000
_cell.length_b   1.000
_cell.length_c   1.000
_cell.angle_alpha   90.00
_cell.angle_beta   90.00
_cell.angle_gamma   90.00
#
_symmetry.space_group_name_H-M   'P 1'
#
loop_
_entity.id
_entity.type
_entity.pdbx_description
1 polymer ?
#
loop_
_entity_poly.entity_id
_entity_poly.type
_entity_poly.pdbx_seq_one_letter_code
_entity_poly.pdbx_strand_id
1 'polypeptide(L)'
;MRTIKRVLALGLTLAIFLMNAPNVSALTSDTIKGKNIYETAGLIADKTSYDTAIVVNMDSSIADGLSASGLAGAVDAPILLAQKSNIPNETKQRLKNVKKIYIIGKELSISKSVETELKNTGAQVTRLGGDDRIKTSYSVAKEVSSIKKVDEVILTNAYKGEADTISAAPVSVRDVAPIVLTDGKSVPFSTSNVKSYAVGGSISMSTSLVNKTNSKRLGGSDRYDTNKKVIKEFYPDSSEFYLSDGYDLVNALTGSTIAKDNPIVLVSEDSDKSILAGADKITRLGSISDSVYNKCVSAAQNNGDSSTKGDSPMKDETSILGEPTASLEACLKWAKSKKANDLFIELIPILYDTAVQEGVNPVLAVAQSAKETGFCNFGGVLDASFKNPCGLKTSVGGSDTDKNAHSKFDTWEEGILAQIQHLCLYAGQQGYPLSNPVDPRHEKSLFGKAKTVESLSNNWAGGQYGQDLVRMMGEIEAIK
;
A
#
# COMPACT_ATOMS: atom_id res chain seq x y z
N MET A 1 20.44 -0.67 94.65
CA MET A 1 20.73 0.76 94.46
C MET A 1 21.24 0.99 93.05
N ARG A 2 20.69 1.98 92.35
CA ARG A 2 21.20 2.67 91.14
C ARG A 2 21.15 1.96 89.78
N THR A 3 20.05 2.28 89.07
CA THR A 3 19.98 2.79 87.69
C THR A 3 21.28 2.97 86.91
N ILE A 4 21.27 2.62 85.61
CA ILE A 4 21.44 3.55 84.47
C ILE A 4 20.95 2.91 83.17
N LYS A 5 20.13 3.68 82.46
CA LYS A 5 19.58 3.44 81.12
C LYS A 5 20.68 3.44 80.06
N ARG A 6 20.60 2.55 79.06
CA ARG A 6 20.98 2.88 77.68
C ARG A 6 20.01 2.25 76.69
N VAL A 7 19.40 3.14 75.93
CA VAL A 7 18.52 2.93 74.79
C VAL A 7 19.37 2.41 73.62
N LEU A 8 18.90 1.38 72.93
CA LEU A 8 19.25 1.13 71.53
C LEU A 8 18.05 0.44 70.87
N ALA A 9 17.28 1.26 70.16
CA ALA A 9 16.21 0.83 69.28
C ALA A 9 16.84 0.14 68.06
N LEU A 10 16.51 -1.12 67.83
CA LEU A 10 16.53 -1.70 66.49
C LEU A 10 15.08 -1.98 66.09
N GLY A 11 14.49 -1.02 65.39
CA GLY A 11 13.34 -1.29 64.53
C GLY A 11 13.85 -1.99 63.29
N LEU A 12 13.50 -3.27 63.12
CA LEU A 12 13.57 -3.94 61.82
C LEU A 12 12.15 -3.99 61.29
N THR A 13 11.76 -2.94 60.56
CA THR A 13 10.53 -2.88 59.78
C THR A 13 10.58 -3.94 58.69
N LEU A 14 9.69 -4.93 58.78
CA LEU A 14 9.41 -5.88 57.72
C LEU A 14 8.67 -5.13 56.60
N ALA A 15 9.43 -4.56 55.67
CA ALA A 15 8.87 -3.96 54.46
C ALA A 15 8.37 -5.10 53.55
N ILE A 16 7.05 -5.27 53.49
CA ILE A 16 6.39 -6.08 52.49
C ILE A 16 6.66 -5.42 51.13
N PHE A 17 7.58 -6.00 50.38
CA PHE A 17 7.79 -5.66 48.98
C PHE A 17 6.56 -6.17 48.20
N LEU A 18 5.55 -5.32 48.05
CA LEU A 18 4.52 -5.50 47.02
C LEU A 18 5.21 -5.33 45.67
N MET A 19 5.76 -6.42 45.15
CA MET A 19 6.21 -6.50 43.77
C MET A 19 4.95 -6.39 42.90
N ASN A 20 4.67 -5.19 42.39
CA ASN A 20 3.83 -5.02 41.22
C ASN A 20 4.56 -5.70 40.05
N ALA A 21 4.31 -6.99 39.85
CA ALA A 21 4.65 -7.63 38.58
C ALA A 21 3.83 -6.89 37.50
N PRO A 22 4.47 -6.29 36.48
CA PRO A 22 3.70 -5.75 35.37
C PRO A 22 2.90 -6.90 34.76
N ASN A 23 1.60 -6.72 34.60
CA ASN A 23 0.79 -7.61 33.77
C ASN A 23 1.32 -7.48 32.33
N VAL A 24 2.21 -8.38 31.92
CA VAL A 24 2.60 -8.51 30.52
C VAL A 24 1.41 -9.15 29.82
N SER A 25 0.55 -8.34 29.20
CA SER A 25 -0.51 -8.85 28.33
C SER A 25 0.19 -9.57 27.17
N ALA A 26 0.09 -10.89 27.14
CA ALA A 26 0.70 -11.69 26.09
C ALA A 26 -0.13 -11.53 24.80
N LEU A 27 0.53 -11.17 23.70
CA LEU A 27 -0.10 -11.09 22.38
C LEU A 27 -0.87 -12.39 22.08
N THR A 28 -2.17 -12.27 21.84
CA THR A 28 -3.00 -13.38 21.39
C THR A 28 -2.90 -13.51 19.87
N SER A 29 -2.60 -14.72 19.38
CA SER A 29 -2.40 -14.97 17.95
C SER A 29 -3.33 -16.08 17.43
N ASP A 30 -4.18 -15.77 16.46
CA ASP A 30 -5.11 -16.72 15.84
C ASP A 30 -4.83 -16.87 14.33
N THR A 31 -5.32 -17.97 13.73
CA THR A 31 -5.28 -18.17 12.28
C THR A 31 -6.61 -18.75 11.78
N ILE A 32 -7.13 -18.19 10.69
CA ILE A 32 -8.27 -18.72 9.93
C ILE A 32 -7.77 -19.06 8.53
N LYS A 33 -7.53 -20.34 8.28
CA LYS A 33 -7.02 -20.84 7.00
C LYS A 33 -7.62 -22.20 6.68
N GLY A 34 -8.31 -22.28 5.56
CA GLY A 34 -8.77 -23.54 4.99
C GLY A 34 -7.73 -24.17 4.07
N LYS A 35 -8.03 -25.38 3.58
CA LYS A 35 -7.21 -26.09 2.57
C LYS A 35 -7.16 -25.37 1.21
N ASN A 36 -8.09 -24.46 0.96
CA ASN A 36 -8.17 -23.61 -0.22
C ASN A 36 -8.97 -22.33 0.12
N ILE A 37 -9.07 -21.39 -0.82
CA ILE A 37 -9.75 -20.11 -0.61
C ILE A 37 -11.25 -20.25 -0.29
N TYR A 38 -11.92 -21.25 -0.88
CA TYR A 38 -13.34 -21.52 -0.64
C TYR A 38 -13.59 -22.02 0.79
N GLU A 39 -12.71 -22.90 1.30
CA GLU A 39 -12.76 -23.33 2.69
C GLU A 39 -12.40 -22.20 3.65
N THR A 40 -11.42 -21.35 3.33
CA THR A 40 -11.12 -20.16 4.16
C THR A 40 -12.34 -19.24 4.26
N ALA A 41 -13.00 -18.94 3.14
CA ALA A 41 -14.24 -18.16 3.12
C ALA A 41 -15.35 -18.83 3.93
N GLY A 42 -15.48 -20.16 3.83
CA GLY A 42 -16.41 -20.95 4.65
C GLY A 42 -16.11 -20.86 6.15
N LEU A 43 -14.85 -21.02 6.56
CA LEU A 43 -14.44 -20.90 7.97
C LEU A 43 -14.62 -19.49 8.53
N ILE A 44 -14.49 -18.46 7.69
CA ILE A 44 -14.82 -17.07 8.05
C ILE A 44 -16.34 -16.94 8.24
N ALA A 45 -17.14 -17.48 7.33
CA ALA A 45 -18.60 -17.49 7.45
C ALA A 45 -19.07 -18.20 8.74
N ASP A 46 -18.43 -19.32 9.10
CA ASP A 46 -18.75 -20.11 10.28
C ASP A 46 -18.45 -19.37 11.62
N LYS A 47 -17.80 -18.19 11.59
CA LYS A 47 -17.59 -17.35 12.78
C LYS A 47 -18.85 -16.62 13.23
N THR A 48 -19.86 -16.51 12.37
CA THR A 48 -21.14 -15.87 12.69
C THR A 48 -22.31 -16.79 12.34
N SER A 49 -23.44 -16.59 13.00
CA SER A 49 -24.70 -17.22 12.55
C SER A 49 -25.31 -16.36 11.45
N TYR A 50 -25.77 -17.00 10.38
CA TYR A 50 -26.38 -16.31 9.25
C TYR A 50 -27.49 -17.16 8.63
N ASP A 51 -28.53 -16.51 8.10
CA ASP A 51 -29.55 -17.14 7.27
C ASP A 51 -29.63 -16.53 5.86
N THR A 52 -28.79 -15.52 5.60
CA THR A 52 -28.58 -14.91 4.29
C THR A 52 -27.11 -15.06 3.91
N ALA A 53 -26.81 -15.29 2.63
CA ALA A 53 -25.43 -15.36 2.13
C ALA A 53 -25.27 -14.55 0.84
N ILE A 54 -24.06 -14.05 0.61
CA ILE A 54 -23.70 -13.38 -0.64
C ILE A 54 -22.71 -14.26 -1.38
N VAL A 55 -22.94 -14.48 -2.67
CA VAL A 55 -22.10 -15.29 -3.55
C VAL A 55 -21.44 -14.41 -4.60
N VAL A 56 -20.11 -14.46 -4.63
CA VAL A 56 -19.25 -13.71 -5.56
C VAL A 56 -18.41 -14.69 -6.38
N ASN A 57 -18.14 -14.35 -7.65
CA ASN A 57 -17.28 -15.17 -8.50
C ASN A 57 -15.79 -14.93 -8.19
N MET A 58 -15.06 -16.00 -7.91
CA MET A 58 -13.60 -16.02 -7.72
C MET A 58 -12.82 -15.98 -9.04
N ASP A 59 -13.39 -16.46 -10.15
CA ASP A 59 -12.73 -16.47 -11.47
C ASP A 59 -12.67 -15.07 -12.12
N SER A 60 -13.39 -14.09 -11.54
CA SER A 60 -13.45 -12.71 -11.99
C SER A 60 -12.61 -11.81 -11.07
N SER A 61 -12.40 -10.56 -11.47
CA SER A 61 -11.77 -9.57 -10.59
C SER A 61 -12.58 -9.35 -9.31
N ILE A 62 -11.91 -9.02 -8.21
CA ILE A 62 -12.53 -8.77 -6.90
C ILE A 62 -13.46 -7.54 -6.87
N ALA A 63 -13.46 -6.72 -7.93
CA ALA A 63 -14.27 -5.49 -8.05
C ALA A 63 -15.75 -5.70 -7.71
N ASP A 64 -16.37 -6.76 -8.25
CA ASP A 64 -17.77 -7.09 -7.97
C ASP A 64 -17.94 -7.45 -6.48
N GLY A 65 -16.99 -8.21 -5.92
CA GLY A 65 -16.95 -8.56 -4.51
C GLY A 65 -16.81 -7.36 -3.58
N LEU A 66 -15.94 -6.39 -3.91
CA LEU A 66 -15.77 -5.17 -3.12
C LEU A 66 -17.10 -4.44 -2.89
N SER A 67 -17.90 -4.31 -3.94
CA SER A 67 -19.21 -3.66 -3.85
C SER A 67 -20.19 -4.38 -2.91
N ALA A 68 -19.98 -5.69 -2.69
CA ALA A 68 -20.83 -6.52 -1.87
C ALA A 68 -20.64 -6.31 -0.36
N SER A 69 -19.56 -5.66 0.08
CA SER A 69 -19.23 -5.45 1.50
C SER A 69 -20.35 -4.67 2.23
N GLY A 70 -20.87 -3.60 1.62
CA GLY A 70 -21.96 -2.82 2.21
C GLY A 70 -23.26 -3.62 2.30
N LEU A 71 -23.53 -4.48 1.31
CA LEU A 71 -24.66 -5.41 1.34
C LEU A 71 -24.49 -6.45 2.44
N ALA A 72 -23.29 -7.00 2.63
CA ALA A 72 -22.97 -7.94 3.70
C ALA A 72 -23.30 -7.34 5.08
N GLY A 73 -22.99 -6.07 5.30
CA GLY A 73 -23.40 -5.32 6.50
C GLY A 73 -24.90 -5.02 6.58
N ALA A 74 -25.55 -4.75 5.44
CA ALA A 74 -26.98 -4.48 5.39
C ALA A 74 -27.83 -5.69 5.78
N VAL A 75 -27.40 -6.90 5.41
CA VAL A 75 -28.15 -8.15 5.61
C VAL A 75 -27.49 -9.13 6.59
N ASP A 76 -26.44 -8.70 7.29
CA ASP A 76 -25.68 -9.52 8.24
C ASP A 76 -25.28 -10.90 7.67
N ALA A 77 -24.71 -10.87 6.46
CA ALA A 77 -24.41 -12.06 5.67
C ALA A 77 -22.90 -12.22 5.42
N PRO A 78 -22.35 -13.46 5.40
CA PRO A 78 -21.00 -13.70 4.92
C PRO A 78 -20.91 -13.54 3.40
N ILE A 79 -19.69 -13.31 2.92
CA ILE A 79 -19.34 -13.39 1.49
C ILE A 79 -18.72 -14.76 1.24
N LEU A 80 -19.40 -15.58 0.43
CA LEU A 80 -18.96 -16.88 -0.03
C LEU A 80 -18.55 -16.82 -1.50
N LEU A 81 -17.67 -17.74 -1.89
CA LEU A 81 -17.03 -17.74 -3.19
C LEU A 81 -17.56 -18.88 -4.07
N ALA A 82 -17.85 -18.57 -5.33
CA ALA A 82 -18.18 -19.54 -6.36
C ALA A 82 -17.28 -19.36 -7.58
N GLN A 83 -17.39 -20.27 -8.54
CA GLN A 83 -16.80 -20.15 -9.86
C GLN A 83 -17.88 -19.78 -10.87
N LYS A 84 -17.49 -19.38 -12.08
CA LYS A 84 -18.46 -18.98 -13.12
C LYS A 84 -19.53 -20.05 -13.37
N SER A 85 -19.12 -21.31 -13.45
CA SER A 85 -19.98 -22.42 -13.85
C SER A 85 -20.10 -23.53 -12.79
N ASN A 86 -19.58 -23.30 -11.59
CA ASN A 86 -19.53 -24.31 -10.53
C ASN A 86 -19.59 -23.66 -9.14
N ILE A 87 -20.23 -24.34 -8.18
CA ILE A 87 -20.15 -24.00 -6.76
C ILE A 87 -19.19 -25.01 -6.11
N PRO A 88 -18.06 -24.59 -5.54
CA PRO A 88 -17.20 -25.52 -4.82
C PRO A 88 -17.91 -26.17 -3.63
N ASN A 89 -17.52 -27.41 -3.29
CA ASN A 89 -18.21 -28.19 -2.25
C ASN A 89 -18.16 -27.51 -0.88
N GLU A 90 -17.04 -26.85 -0.58
CA GLU A 90 -16.80 -26.03 0.61
C GLU A 90 -17.89 -24.96 0.76
N THR A 91 -18.22 -24.27 -0.35
CA THR A 91 -19.28 -23.27 -0.42
C THR A 91 -20.66 -23.91 -0.35
N LYS A 92 -20.92 -25.02 -1.07
CA LYS A 92 -22.22 -25.73 -1.03
C LYS A 92 -22.62 -26.11 0.39
N GLN A 93 -21.66 -26.57 1.20
CA GLN A 93 -21.92 -26.98 2.58
C GLN A 93 -22.44 -25.82 3.43
N ARG A 94 -21.87 -24.62 3.28
CA ARG A 94 -22.28 -23.40 4.00
C ARG A 94 -23.60 -22.79 3.49
N LEU A 95 -24.11 -23.24 2.35
CA LEU A 95 -25.34 -22.75 1.74
C LEU A 95 -26.59 -23.60 2.04
N LYS A 96 -26.44 -24.80 2.61
CA LYS A 96 -27.56 -25.78 2.77
C LYS A 96 -28.78 -25.25 3.53
N ASN A 97 -28.58 -24.39 4.53
CA ASN A 97 -29.64 -23.89 5.41
C ASN A 97 -29.86 -22.37 5.27
N VAL A 98 -29.33 -21.77 4.21
CA VAL A 98 -29.49 -20.35 3.93
C VAL A 98 -30.87 -20.11 3.34
N LYS A 99 -31.61 -19.15 3.88
CA LYS A 99 -32.95 -18.76 3.41
C LYS A 99 -32.89 -17.82 2.22
N LYS A 100 -31.87 -16.94 2.15
CA LYS A 100 -31.73 -15.94 1.09
C LYS A 100 -30.31 -15.87 0.57
N ILE A 101 -30.15 -15.85 -0.75
CA ILE A 101 -28.85 -15.79 -1.42
C ILE A 101 -28.83 -14.60 -2.38
N TYR A 102 -27.83 -13.74 -2.23
CA TYR A 102 -27.52 -12.70 -3.20
C TYR A 102 -26.40 -13.16 -4.13
N ILE A 103 -26.61 -13.13 -5.44
CA ILE A 103 -25.57 -13.34 -6.45
C ILE A 103 -25.10 -11.98 -6.94
N ILE A 104 -23.80 -11.72 -6.88
CA ILE A 104 -23.21 -10.47 -7.39
C ILE A 104 -22.64 -10.71 -8.79
N GLY A 105 -23.08 -9.89 -9.73
CA GLY A 105 -22.72 -9.97 -11.16
C GLY A 105 -23.81 -10.61 -12.04
N LYS A 106 -23.68 -10.38 -13.35
CA LYS A 106 -24.55 -10.97 -14.38
C LYS A 106 -24.16 -12.43 -14.70
N GLU A 107 -24.84 -13.02 -15.67
CA GLU A 107 -24.64 -14.42 -16.09
C GLU A 107 -23.23 -14.70 -16.64
N LEU A 108 -22.52 -13.68 -17.12
CA LEU A 108 -21.12 -13.80 -17.54
C LEU A 108 -20.17 -14.02 -16.35
N SER A 109 -20.52 -13.50 -15.17
CA SER A 109 -19.77 -13.68 -13.93
C SER A 109 -20.18 -14.97 -13.21
N ILE A 110 -21.48 -15.21 -13.03
CA ILE A 110 -22.01 -16.43 -12.41
C ILE A 110 -23.14 -16.93 -13.30
N SER A 111 -22.96 -18.11 -13.90
CA SER A 111 -23.85 -18.65 -14.92
C SER A 111 -25.28 -18.84 -14.43
N LYS A 112 -26.21 -18.99 -15.38
CA LYS A 112 -27.58 -19.36 -15.06
C LYS A 112 -27.69 -20.74 -14.40
N SER A 113 -26.80 -21.67 -14.76
CA SER A 113 -26.79 -23.01 -14.15
C SER A 113 -26.44 -22.95 -12.67
N VAL A 114 -25.47 -22.13 -12.27
CA VAL A 114 -25.14 -21.90 -10.85
C VAL A 114 -26.31 -21.27 -10.11
N GLU A 115 -26.98 -20.27 -10.69
CA GLU A 115 -28.19 -19.68 -10.08
C GLU A 115 -29.32 -20.70 -9.89
N THR A 116 -29.54 -21.57 -10.86
CA THR A 116 -30.53 -22.67 -10.75
C THR A 116 -30.14 -23.65 -9.63
N GLU A 117 -28.86 -24.01 -9.53
CA GLU A 117 -28.36 -24.84 -8.45
C GLU A 117 -28.58 -24.21 -7.07
N LEU A 118 -28.34 -22.90 -6.94
CA LEU A 118 -28.62 -22.14 -5.72
C LEU A 118 -30.12 -22.14 -5.37
N LYS A 119 -31.01 -21.97 -6.36
CA LYS A 119 -32.47 -22.03 -6.12
C LYS A 119 -32.93 -23.41 -5.66
N ASN A 120 -32.29 -24.47 -6.15
CA ASN A 120 -32.61 -25.85 -5.76
C ASN A 120 -32.26 -26.17 -4.29
N THR A 121 -31.52 -25.29 -3.60
CA THR A 121 -31.33 -25.38 -2.14
C THR A 121 -32.59 -25.00 -1.34
N GLY A 122 -33.60 -24.40 -1.99
CA GLY A 122 -34.78 -23.85 -1.34
C GLY A 122 -34.65 -22.38 -0.93
N ALA A 123 -33.48 -21.77 -1.11
CA ALA A 123 -33.25 -20.36 -0.82
C ALA A 123 -33.93 -19.43 -1.82
N GLN A 124 -34.38 -18.26 -1.35
CA GLN A 124 -34.72 -17.13 -2.21
C GLN A 124 -33.44 -16.56 -2.83
N VAL A 125 -33.32 -16.60 -4.16
CA VAL A 125 -32.13 -16.11 -4.87
C VAL A 125 -32.41 -14.77 -5.56
N THR A 126 -31.63 -13.74 -5.22
CA THR A 126 -31.65 -12.42 -5.85
C THR A 126 -30.32 -12.17 -6.56
N ARG A 127 -30.34 -11.77 -7.83
CA ARG A 127 -29.13 -11.41 -8.58
C ARG A 127 -29.02 -9.90 -8.74
N LEU A 128 -27.84 -9.36 -8.42
CA LEU A 128 -27.50 -7.95 -8.55
C LEU A 128 -26.32 -7.79 -9.51
N GLY A 129 -26.55 -7.25 -10.70
CA GLY A 129 -25.49 -7.06 -11.69
C GLY A 129 -25.81 -5.98 -12.71
N GLY A 130 -24.77 -5.34 -13.24
CA GLY A 130 -24.83 -4.35 -14.30
C GLY A 130 -24.09 -4.79 -15.57
N ASP A 131 -24.05 -3.92 -16.57
CA ASP A 131 -23.31 -4.19 -17.83
C ASP A 131 -21.80 -4.21 -17.62
N ASP A 132 -21.33 -3.53 -16.58
CA ASP A 132 -19.95 -3.51 -16.12
C ASP A 132 -19.88 -3.48 -14.58
N ARG A 133 -18.66 -3.54 -14.03
CA ARG A 133 -18.40 -3.49 -12.59
C ARG A 133 -18.91 -2.21 -11.91
N ILE A 134 -18.95 -1.09 -12.63
CA ILE A 134 -19.48 0.19 -12.12
C ILE A 134 -20.99 0.07 -11.95
N LYS A 135 -21.70 -0.41 -12.96
CA LYS A 135 -23.15 -0.63 -12.93
C LYS A 135 -23.54 -1.75 -11.96
N THR A 136 -22.71 -2.78 -11.80
CA THR A 136 -22.90 -3.79 -10.73
C THR A 136 -22.85 -3.11 -9.37
N SER A 137 -21.84 -2.27 -9.10
CA SER A 137 -21.74 -1.54 -7.83
C SER A 137 -22.94 -0.63 -7.56
N TYR A 138 -23.51 0.00 -8.60
CA TYR A 138 -24.72 0.82 -8.46
C TYR A 138 -25.96 -0.02 -8.13
N SER A 139 -26.07 -1.21 -8.74
CA SER A 139 -27.16 -2.17 -8.44
C SER A 139 -27.09 -2.62 -6.99
N VAL A 140 -25.89 -2.93 -6.49
CA VAL A 140 -25.67 -3.30 -5.09
C VAL A 140 -25.95 -2.13 -4.15
N ALA A 141 -25.46 -0.92 -4.44
CA ALA A 141 -25.74 0.28 -3.63
C ALA A 141 -27.24 0.62 -3.56
N LYS A 142 -27.99 0.38 -4.64
CA LYS A 142 -29.44 0.53 -4.66
C LYS A 142 -30.13 -0.49 -3.77
N GLU A 143 -29.69 -1.75 -3.79
CA GLU A 143 -30.21 -2.78 -2.86
C GLU A 143 -29.92 -2.37 -1.41
N VAL A 144 -28.68 -1.97 -1.09
CA VAL A 144 -28.31 -1.52 0.26
C VAL A 144 -29.23 -0.40 0.75
N SER A 145 -29.42 0.65 -0.07
CA SER A 145 -30.28 1.78 0.29
C SER A 145 -31.77 1.45 0.38
N SER A 146 -32.22 0.33 -0.20
CA SER A 146 -33.58 -0.17 -0.01
C SER A 146 -33.79 -0.95 1.29
N ILE A 147 -32.70 -1.45 1.90
CA ILE A 147 -32.72 -2.28 3.12
C ILE A 147 -32.43 -1.44 4.36
N LYS A 148 -31.41 -0.58 4.32
CA LYS A 148 -31.00 0.30 5.42
C LYS A 148 -30.76 1.72 4.91
N LYS A 149 -30.93 2.71 5.78
CA LYS A 149 -30.57 4.10 5.50
C LYS A 149 -29.06 4.17 5.24
N VAL A 150 -28.67 4.87 4.18
CA VAL A 150 -27.27 5.08 3.82
C VAL A 150 -26.87 6.50 4.23
N ASP A 151 -25.99 6.61 5.23
CA ASP A 151 -25.45 7.88 5.71
C ASP A 151 -24.02 8.14 5.19
N GLU A 152 -23.38 7.12 4.60
CA GLU A 152 -22.01 7.16 4.11
C GLU A 152 -21.86 6.40 2.78
N VAL A 153 -20.98 6.89 1.90
CA VAL A 153 -20.59 6.20 0.65
C VAL A 153 -19.07 6.20 0.50
N ILE A 154 -18.55 5.08 0.00
CA ILE A 154 -17.13 4.90 -0.30
C ILE A 154 -16.96 4.80 -1.81
N LEU A 155 -16.26 5.77 -2.41
CA LEU A 155 -15.97 5.83 -3.83
C LEU A 155 -14.59 5.26 -4.11
N THR A 156 -14.48 4.47 -5.19
CA THR A 156 -13.19 3.92 -5.65
C THR A 156 -13.08 3.88 -7.17
N ASN A 157 -11.86 3.74 -7.68
CA ASN A 157 -11.61 3.50 -9.08
C ASN A 157 -11.84 2.02 -9.40
N ALA A 158 -12.73 1.77 -10.35
CA ALA A 158 -13.16 0.44 -10.74
C ALA A 158 -12.02 -0.43 -11.32
N TYR A 159 -10.95 0.17 -11.84
CA TYR A 159 -9.90 -0.52 -12.60
C TYR A 159 -8.53 -0.48 -11.93
N LYS A 160 -8.33 0.41 -10.96
CA LYS A 160 -7.04 0.66 -10.31
C LYS A 160 -7.12 0.75 -8.78
N GLY A 161 -8.33 0.80 -8.21
CA GLY A 161 -8.55 1.08 -6.79
C GLY A 161 -8.80 -0.15 -5.92
N GLU A 162 -8.79 -1.35 -6.49
CA GLU A 162 -9.15 -2.59 -5.78
C GLU A 162 -8.29 -2.80 -4.52
N ALA A 163 -6.97 -2.68 -4.66
CA ALA A 163 -6.02 -2.83 -3.55
C ALA A 163 -6.09 -1.70 -2.51
N ASP A 164 -6.45 -0.50 -2.93
CA ASP A 164 -6.65 0.63 -2.02
C ASP A 164 -7.92 0.42 -1.18
N THR A 165 -9.01 0.01 -1.83
CA THR A 165 -10.36 0.05 -1.26
C THR A 165 -10.72 -1.17 -0.43
N ILE A 166 -10.04 -2.30 -0.64
CA ILE A 166 -10.22 -3.48 0.20
C ILE A 166 -10.00 -3.16 1.69
N SER A 167 -9.14 -2.19 2.00
CA SER A 167 -8.91 -1.67 3.34
C SER A 167 -10.16 -1.10 4.01
N ALA A 168 -11.08 -0.58 3.21
CA ALA A 168 -12.33 0.02 3.66
C ALA A 168 -13.52 -0.96 3.58
N ALA A 169 -13.31 -2.20 3.12
CA ALA A 169 -14.36 -3.22 3.09
C ALA A 169 -14.94 -3.51 4.49
N PRO A 170 -14.15 -3.63 5.57
CA PRO A 170 -14.74 -3.85 6.90
C PRO A 170 -15.54 -2.65 7.42
N VAL A 171 -15.12 -1.42 7.07
CA VAL A 171 -15.88 -0.18 7.34
C VAL A 171 -17.22 -0.21 6.60
N SER A 172 -17.19 -0.59 5.32
CA SER A 172 -18.39 -0.75 4.50
C SER A 172 -19.39 -1.74 5.12
N VAL A 173 -18.90 -2.83 5.70
CA VAL A 173 -19.75 -3.79 6.44
C VAL A 173 -20.28 -3.17 7.74
N ARG A 174 -19.43 -2.54 8.57
CA ARG A 174 -19.79 -1.97 9.88
C ARG A 174 -20.83 -0.86 9.72
N ASP A 175 -20.56 0.09 8.85
CA ASP A 175 -21.32 1.34 8.71
C ASP A 175 -22.41 1.23 7.63
N VAL A 176 -22.53 0.05 7.00
CA VAL A 176 -23.47 -0.21 5.89
C VAL A 176 -23.27 0.79 4.74
N ALA A 177 -22.02 1.26 4.57
CA ALA A 177 -21.66 2.23 3.55
C ALA A 177 -21.44 1.52 2.20
N PRO A 178 -22.21 1.80 1.14
CA PRO A 178 -21.97 1.18 -0.16
C PRO A 178 -20.58 1.54 -0.71
N ILE A 179 -19.83 0.53 -1.17
CA ILE A 179 -18.64 0.75 -2.00
C ILE A 179 -19.09 0.89 -3.45
N VAL A 180 -18.95 2.11 -3.98
CA VAL A 180 -19.36 2.47 -5.33
C VAL A 180 -18.12 2.66 -6.22
N LEU A 181 -18.10 1.92 -7.32
CA LEU A 181 -17.02 1.92 -8.29
C LEU A 181 -17.25 3.05 -9.31
N THR A 182 -16.17 3.70 -9.73
CA THR A 182 -16.17 4.84 -10.65
C THR A 182 -15.02 4.73 -11.66
N ASP A 183 -15.01 5.57 -12.69
CA ASP A 183 -13.84 5.69 -13.58
C ASP A 183 -12.69 6.53 -12.97
N GLY A 184 -12.86 7.02 -11.73
CA GLY A 184 -11.95 7.94 -11.05
C GLY A 184 -12.15 9.41 -11.41
N LYS A 185 -13.08 9.74 -12.31
CA LYS A 185 -13.30 11.10 -12.82
C LYS A 185 -14.67 11.64 -12.45
N SER A 186 -15.71 10.82 -12.48
CA SER A 186 -17.06 11.28 -12.20
C SER A 186 -17.99 10.18 -11.68
N VAL A 187 -19.07 10.62 -11.04
CA VAL A 187 -20.25 9.80 -10.71
C VAL A 187 -21.51 10.47 -11.23
N PRO A 188 -22.56 9.72 -11.61
CA PRO A 188 -23.80 10.27 -12.15
C PRO A 188 -24.79 10.73 -11.07
N PHE A 189 -24.43 10.67 -9.79
CA PHE A 189 -25.29 11.00 -8.66
C PHE A 189 -24.61 12.01 -7.72
N SER A 190 -25.40 12.71 -6.90
CA SER A 190 -24.90 13.58 -5.84
C SER A 190 -24.62 12.78 -4.58
N THR A 191 -23.57 13.18 -3.85
CA THR A 191 -23.23 12.69 -2.52
C THR A 191 -23.42 13.77 -1.44
N SER A 192 -24.08 14.89 -1.77
CA SER A 192 -24.18 16.07 -0.88
C SER A 192 -24.85 15.81 0.47
N ASN A 193 -25.69 14.78 0.57
CA ASN A 193 -26.48 14.47 1.76
C ASN A 193 -25.91 13.30 2.58
N VAL A 194 -24.75 12.77 2.19
CA VAL A 194 -24.09 11.64 2.86
C VAL A 194 -22.63 11.97 3.08
N LYS A 195 -22.01 11.35 4.10
CA LYS A 195 -20.56 11.36 4.20
C LYS A 195 -19.98 10.62 3.01
N SER A 196 -18.89 11.13 2.46
CA SER A 196 -18.34 10.65 1.20
C SER A 196 -16.85 10.48 1.35
N TYR A 197 -16.33 9.31 1.02
CA TYR A 197 -14.92 9.00 1.05
C TYR A 197 -14.46 8.61 -0.35
N ALA A 198 -13.30 9.08 -0.77
CA ALA A 198 -12.66 8.67 -2.02
C ALA A 198 -11.38 7.91 -1.67
N VAL A 199 -11.41 6.59 -1.81
CA VAL A 199 -10.29 5.73 -1.44
C VAL A 199 -9.37 5.56 -2.66
N GLY A 200 -8.14 6.05 -2.53
CA GLY A 200 -7.15 6.09 -3.61
C GLY A 200 -6.50 7.48 -3.82
N GLY A 201 -5.28 7.46 -4.33
CA GLY A 201 -4.49 8.66 -4.65
C GLY A 201 -5.07 9.49 -5.80
N SER A 202 -4.48 10.67 -6.07
CA SER A 202 -4.94 11.59 -7.14
C SER A 202 -4.87 10.99 -8.55
N ILE A 203 -3.98 10.01 -8.75
CA ILE A 203 -3.81 9.28 -10.02
C ILE A 203 -5.00 8.36 -10.31
N SER A 204 -5.53 7.68 -9.30
CA SER A 204 -6.67 6.76 -9.45
C SER A 204 -8.01 7.48 -9.26
N MET A 205 -8.06 8.48 -8.39
CA MET A 205 -9.25 9.25 -8.06
C MET A 205 -8.95 10.74 -8.24
N SER A 206 -9.39 11.34 -9.34
CA SER A 206 -9.06 12.73 -9.69
C SER A 206 -9.52 13.72 -8.60
N THR A 207 -8.79 14.83 -8.45
CA THR A 207 -9.18 15.92 -7.54
C THR A 207 -10.54 16.53 -7.91
N SER A 208 -10.88 16.55 -9.20
CA SER A 208 -12.19 17.01 -9.68
C SER A 208 -13.32 16.14 -9.14
N LEU A 209 -13.19 14.80 -9.21
CA LEU A 209 -14.16 13.87 -8.62
C LEU A 209 -14.32 14.18 -7.13
N VAL A 210 -13.21 14.18 -6.37
CA VAL A 210 -13.20 14.39 -4.92
C VAL A 210 -13.89 15.69 -4.51
N ASN A 211 -13.61 16.80 -5.20
CA ASN A 211 -14.23 18.08 -4.92
C ASN A 211 -15.73 18.06 -5.24
N LYS A 212 -16.12 17.50 -6.40
CA LYS A 212 -17.52 17.44 -6.83
C LYS A 212 -18.38 16.57 -5.93
N THR A 213 -17.81 15.51 -5.36
CA THR A 213 -18.49 14.60 -4.43
C THR A 213 -18.27 14.95 -2.96
N ASN A 214 -17.65 16.11 -2.68
CA ASN A 214 -17.29 16.55 -1.32
C ASN A 214 -16.66 15.41 -0.49
N SER A 215 -15.81 14.61 -1.14
CA SER A 215 -15.26 13.40 -0.51
C SER A 215 -14.02 13.72 0.32
N LYS A 216 -13.87 13.05 1.46
CA LYS A 216 -12.57 12.95 2.12
C LYS A 216 -11.70 11.92 1.38
N ARG A 217 -10.54 12.34 0.90
CA ARG A 217 -9.59 11.44 0.25
C ARG A 217 -8.85 10.59 1.28
N LEU A 218 -8.89 9.27 1.09
CA LEU A 218 -8.07 8.30 1.83
C LEU A 218 -7.19 7.56 0.81
N GLY A 219 -6.04 8.14 0.49
CA GLY A 219 -5.12 7.61 -0.52
C GLY A 219 -3.68 7.76 -0.11
N GLY A 220 -2.90 6.70 -0.32
CA GLY A 220 -1.48 6.63 -0.02
C GLY A 220 -0.55 6.57 -1.22
N SER A 221 0.74 6.51 -0.94
CA SER A 221 1.78 6.22 -1.95
C SER A 221 1.65 4.83 -2.55
N ASP A 222 1.12 3.89 -1.77
CA ASP A 222 0.80 2.53 -2.14
C ASP A 222 -0.43 2.00 -1.35
N ARG A 223 -0.79 0.74 -1.58
CA ARG A 223 -1.94 0.08 -0.93
C ARG A 223 -1.80 -0.03 0.60
N TYR A 224 -0.57 -0.12 1.12
CA TYR A 224 -0.31 -0.25 2.54
C TYR A 224 -0.43 1.11 3.24
N ASP A 225 0.05 2.19 2.61
CA ASP A 225 -0.17 3.55 3.10
C ASP A 225 -1.66 3.94 3.01
N THR A 226 -2.35 3.55 1.94
CA THR A 226 -3.82 3.69 1.90
C THR A 226 -4.48 2.90 3.03
N ASN A 227 -4.08 1.65 3.27
CA ASN A 227 -4.59 0.83 4.36
C ASN A 227 -4.42 1.50 5.73
N LYS A 228 -3.23 2.00 6.05
CA LYS A 228 -2.99 2.75 7.30
C LYS A 228 -3.84 3.99 7.43
N LYS A 229 -4.04 4.75 6.35
CA LYS A 229 -4.89 5.97 6.37
C LYS A 229 -6.35 5.63 6.64
N VAL A 230 -6.85 4.53 6.07
CA VAL A 230 -8.19 4.02 6.37
C VAL A 230 -8.27 3.57 7.83
N ILE A 231 -7.26 2.85 8.33
CA ILE A 231 -7.25 2.38 9.72
C ILE A 231 -7.23 3.56 10.70
N LYS A 232 -6.37 4.55 10.49
CA LYS A 232 -6.30 5.76 11.34
C LYS A 232 -7.59 6.57 11.33
N GLU A 233 -8.31 6.57 10.20
CA GLU A 233 -9.59 7.29 10.09
C GLU A 233 -10.71 6.59 10.86
N PHE A 234 -10.83 5.27 10.72
CA PHE A 234 -12.03 4.54 11.14
C PHE A 234 -11.84 3.65 12.38
N TYR A 235 -10.59 3.42 12.79
CA TYR A 235 -10.20 2.55 13.90
C TYR A 235 -9.02 3.15 14.72
N PRO A 236 -9.10 4.42 15.16
CA PRO A 236 -7.97 5.09 15.81
C PRO A 236 -7.52 4.43 17.12
N ASP A 237 -8.43 3.73 17.80
CA ASP A 237 -8.21 3.13 19.13
C ASP A 237 -8.07 1.59 19.09
N SER A 238 -7.90 1.00 17.91
CA SER A 238 -7.86 -0.47 17.80
C SER A 238 -6.55 -1.04 18.32
N SER A 239 -6.65 -2.04 19.20
CA SER A 239 -5.52 -2.89 19.64
C SER A 239 -5.61 -4.31 19.10
N GLU A 240 -6.70 -4.67 18.43
CA GLU A 240 -6.86 -5.96 17.76
C GLU A 240 -6.86 -5.79 16.24
N PHE A 241 -6.22 -6.72 15.53
CA PHE A 241 -6.05 -6.63 14.08
C PHE A 241 -6.28 -7.96 13.38
N TYR A 242 -6.97 -7.91 12.25
CA TYR A 242 -6.92 -8.99 11.27
C TYR A 242 -5.78 -8.71 10.30
N LEU A 243 -5.07 -9.75 9.87
CA LEU A 243 -4.00 -9.64 8.89
C LEU A 243 -4.46 -10.30 7.59
N SER A 244 -4.22 -9.65 6.46
CA SER A 244 -4.44 -10.23 5.12
C SER A 244 -3.29 -9.90 4.17
N ASP A 245 -3.08 -10.76 3.18
CA ASP A 245 -2.04 -10.52 2.17
C ASP A 245 -2.37 -9.28 1.33
N GLY A 246 -1.37 -8.45 1.08
CA GLY A 246 -1.52 -7.21 0.32
C GLY A 246 -1.79 -7.41 -1.16
N TYR A 247 -1.52 -8.59 -1.73
CA TYR A 247 -1.67 -8.91 -3.15
C TYR A 247 -2.82 -9.89 -3.42
N ASP A 248 -3.02 -10.89 -2.57
CA ASP A 248 -4.20 -11.77 -2.58
C ASP A 248 -5.31 -11.24 -1.68
N LEU A 249 -6.14 -10.38 -2.27
CA LEU A 249 -7.13 -9.57 -1.57
C LEU A 249 -8.42 -10.33 -1.21
N VAL A 250 -8.57 -11.58 -1.63
CA VAL A 250 -9.81 -12.34 -1.46
C VAL A 250 -10.04 -12.71 0.01
N ASN A 251 -8.97 -12.98 0.75
CA ASN A 251 -9.05 -13.21 2.19
C ASN A 251 -9.48 -11.93 2.94
N ALA A 252 -9.03 -10.76 2.50
CA ALA A 252 -9.47 -9.49 3.07
C ALA A 252 -10.94 -9.21 2.73
N LEU A 253 -11.38 -9.56 1.52
CA LEU A 253 -12.76 -9.38 1.08
C LEU A 253 -13.71 -10.23 1.94
N THR A 254 -13.44 -11.52 2.02
CA THR A 254 -14.28 -12.45 2.81
C THR A 254 -14.15 -12.16 4.30
N GLY A 255 -12.94 -11.85 4.79
CA GLY A 255 -12.68 -11.46 6.18
C GLY A 255 -13.36 -10.17 6.62
N SER A 256 -13.71 -9.28 5.69
CA SER A 256 -14.38 -8.02 6.02
C SER A 256 -15.68 -8.20 6.81
N THR A 257 -16.37 -9.33 6.64
CA THR A 257 -17.65 -9.59 7.32
C THR A 257 -17.51 -9.89 8.81
N ILE A 258 -16.30 -10.26 9.26
CA ILE A 258 -15.97 -10.50 10.69
C ILE A 258 -15.06 -9.42 11.27
N ALA A 259 -14.47 -8.58 10.42
CA ALA A 259 -13.56 -7.50 10.79
C ALA A 259 -14.27 -6.15 10.98
N LYS A 260 -15.56 -6.16 11.38
CA LYS A 260 -16.38 -4.94 11.47
C LYS A 260 -15.81 -3.93 12.45
N ASP A 261 -15.41 -4.40 13.64
CA ASP A 261 -14.96 -3.54 14.74
C ASP A 261 -13.45 -3.39 14.83
N ASN A 262 -12.71 -4.31 14.21
CA ASN A 262 -11.25 -4.38 14.23
C ASN A 262 -10.71 -4.42 12.79
N PRO A 263 -9.76 -3.55 12.42
CA PRO A 263 -9.33 -3.37 11.04
C PRO A 263 -8.61 -4.59 10.46
N ILE A 264 -8.67 -4.71 9.13
CA ILE A 264 -7.77 -5.59 8.38
C ILE A 264 -6.53 -4.79 8.00
N VAL A 265 -5.36 -5.23 8.46
CA VAL A 265 -4.04 -4.75 8.06
C VAL A 265 -3.57 -5.55 6.85
N LEU A 266 -3.29 -4.85 5.75
CA LEU A 266 -2.67 -5.46 4.58
C LEU A 266 -1.18 -5.61 4.80
N VAL A 267 -0.65 -6.82 4.58
CA VAL A 267 0.76 -7.12 4.83
C VAL A 267 1.44 -7.82 3.65
N SER A 268 2.74 -7.58 3.53
CA SER A 268 3.65 -8.30 2.65
C SER A 268 5.05 -8.33 3.27
N GLU A 269 6.04 -8.88 2.58
CA GLU A 269 7.42 -8.92 3.11
C GLU A 269 7.94 -7.53 3.48
N ASP A 270 7.68 -6.54 2.61
CA ASP A 270 8.22 -5.19 2.69
C ASP A 270 7.21 -4.16 3.19
N SER A 271 5.97 -4.58 3.50
CA SER A 271 4.98 -3.67 4.08
C SER A 271 5.41 -3.20 5.47
N ASP A 272 5.15 -1.94 5.77
CA ASP A 272 5.33 -1.40 7.12
C ASP A 272 4.27 -1.97 8.07
N LYS A 273 4.75 -2.56 9.19
CA LYS A 273 3.97 -3.27 10.21
C LYS A 273 3.83 -2.47 11.51
N SER A 274 4.29 -1.22 11.54
CA SER A 274 4.27 -0.34 12.72
C SER A 274 2.89 -0.14 13.32
N ILE A 275 1.82 -0.25 12.53
CA ILE A 275 0.44 -0.15 13.02
C ILE A 275 0.05 -1.27 13.98
N LEU A 276 0.81 -2.37 14.00
CA LEU A 276 0.57 -3.50 14.90
C LEU A 276 1.21 -3.29 16.28
N ALA A 277 2.07 -2.30 16.47
CA ALA A 277 2.83 -2.12 17.71
C ALA A 277 1.91 -2.01 18.93
N GLY A 278 2.12 -2.86 19.93
CA GLY A 278 1.28 -2.93 21.13
C GLY A 278 -0.08 -3.59 20.91
N ALA A 279 -0.27 -4.36 19.83
CA ALA A 279 -1.50 -5.08 19.62
C ALA A 279 -1.75 -6.13 20.71
N ASP A 280 -2.99 -6.20 21.19
CA ASP A 280 -3.46 -7.23 22.11
C ASP A 280 -3.71 -8.55 21.38
N LYS A 281 -4.19 -8.46 20.13
CA LYS A 281 -4.55 -9.62 19.31
C LYS A 281 -4.26 -9.41 17.83
N ILE A 282 -3.69 -10.43 17.18
CA ILE A 282 -3.61 -10.52 15.72
C ILE A 282 -4.23 -11.81 15.19
N THR A 283 -5.03 -11.72 14.14
CA THR A 283 -5.68 -12.89 13.49
C THR A 283 -5.25 -12.99 12.04
N ARG A 284 -4.52 -14.05 11.68
CA ARG A 284 -4.04 -14.31 10.30
C ARG A 284 -5.17 -14.87 9.43
N LEU A 285 -5.48 -14.19 8.33
CA LEU A 285 -6.45 -14.67 7.34
C LEU A 285 -5.74 -15.30 6.15
N GLY A 286 -6.01 -16.59 5.90
CA GLY A 286 -5.55 -17.29 4.71
C GLY A 286 -4.03 -17.46 4.60
N SER A 287 -3.48 -17.12 3.43
CA SER A 287 -2.22 -17.69 2.92
C SER A 287 -0.95 -16.87 3.22
N ILE A 288 -0.91 -16.06 4.28
CA ILE A 288 0.11 -15.00 4.50
C ILE A 288 1.60 -15.42 4.54
N SER A 289 2.12 -16.60 4.24
CA SER A 289 3.58 -16.91 4.47
C SER A 289 4.00 -16.79 5.96
N ASP A 290 4.78 -17.75 6.45
CA ASP A 290 5.18 -17.74 7.87
C ASP A 290 6.22 -16.65 8.14
N SER A 291 7.03 -16.30 7.14
CA SER A 291 7.99 -15.20 7.21
C SER A 291 7.31 -13.85 7.46
N VAL A 292 6.33 -13.49 6.63
CA VAL A 292 5.56 -12.23 6.80
C VAL A 292 4.81 -12.24 8.12
N TYR A 293 4.16 -13.36 8.47
CA TYR A 293 3.41 -13.46 9.71
C TYR A 293 4.28 -13.30 10.95
N ASN A 294 5.45 -13.92 10.99
CA ASN A 294 6.39 -13.78 12.10
C ASN A 294 6.88 -12.33 12.25
N LYS A 295 7.11 -11.62 11.14
CA LYS A 295 7.41 -10.18 11.18
C LYS A 295 6.26 -9.37 11.79
N CYS A 296 5.01 -9.75 11.54
CA CYS A 296 3.85 -9.10 12.15
C CYS A 296 3.76 -9.38 13.66
N VAL A 297 4.02 -10.62 14.08
CA VAL A 297 4.10 -11.00 15.51
C VAL A 297 5.18 -10.17 16.22
N SER A 298 6.38 -10.08 15.64
CA SER A 298 7.47 -9.28 16.20
C SER A 298 7.13 -7.79 16.28
N ALA A 299 6.49 -7.22 15.26
CA ALA A 299 6.04 -5.84 15.29
C ALA A 299 5.00 -5.60 16.40
N ALA A 300 4.09 -6.56 16.62
CA ALA A 300 3.05 -6.46 17.63
C ALA A 300 3.56 -6.51 19.07
N GLN A 301 4.56 -7.34 19.34
CA GLN A 301 5.12 -7.54 20.68
C GLN A 301 5.99 -6.38 21.17
N ASN A 302 6.33 -5.42 20.32
CA ASN A 302 7.11 -4.25 20.71
C ASN A 302 6.22 -3.25 21.48
N ASN A 303 6.23 -3.34 22.81
CA ASN A 303 5.61 -2.38 23.73
C ASN A 303 6.52 -1.16 23.91
N GLY A 304 6.03 0.02 23.55
CA GLY A 304 6.82 1.24 23.34
C GLY A 304 7.92 1.56 24.36
N ASP A 305 9.13 1.77 23.85
CA ASP A 305 9.99 2.80 24.41
C ASP A 305 9.41 4.16 23.98
N SER A 306 8.89 4.90 24.95
CA SER A 306 8.25 6.21 24.76
C SER A 306 9.24 7.37 24.91
N SER A 307 10.55 7.12 24.72
CA SER A 307 11.56 8.15 24.50
C SER A 307 11.78 8.54 23.03
N THR A 308 10.77 8.40 22.17
CA THR A 308 10.72 9.05 20.85
C THR A 308 9.36 9.71 20.61
N LYS A 309 9.01 10.73 21.42
CA LYS A 309 8.09 11.76 20.93
C LYS A 309 8.86 12.65 19.95
N GLY A 310 8.54 12.50 18.67
CA GLY A 310 8.95 13.42 17.61
C GLY A 310 8.42 12.98 16.26
N ASP A 311 7.10 13.07 16.07
CA ASP A 311 6.37 12.83 14.80
C ASP A 311 6.60 11.45 14.16
N SER A 312 5.75 11.01 13.22
CA SER A 312 6.24 9.97 12.30
C SER A 312 7.53 10.53 11.68
N PRO A 313 8.63 9.76 11.52
CA PRO A 313 9.41 10.08 10.36
C PRO A 313 8.45 9.86 9.20
N MET A 314 8.08 10.94 8.51
CA MET A 314 8.01 10.89 7.05
C MET A 314 9.11 9.91 6.66
N LYS A 315 8.77 8.73 6.13
CA LYS A 315 9.71 7.67 5.70
C LYS A 315 11.01 8.38 5.33
N ASP A 316 12.09 8.22 6.12
CA ASP A 316 13.30 9.06 6.01
C ASP A 316 13.54 9.28 4.54
N GLU A 317 13.20 10.48 4.07
CA GLU A 317 13.12 10.70 2.65
C GLU A 317 14.52 10.40 2.13
N THR A 318 14.64 9.51 1.15
CA THR A 318 15.92 8.91 0.80
C THR A 318 16.84 10.05 0.40
N SER A 319 17.87 10.32 1.19
CA SER A 319 18.73 11.48 0.93
C SER A 319 19.42 11.30 -0.42
N ILE A 320 19.45 12.38 -1.23
CA ILE A 320 20.28 12.39 -2.45
C ILE A 320 21.76 12.33 -2.07
N LEU A 321 22.13 13.05 -0.99
CA LEU A 321 23.49 13.09 -0.46
C LEU A 321 23.70 11.97 0.54
N GLY A 322 24.85 11.31 0.49
CA GLY A 322 25.20 10.31 1.48
C GLY A 322 26.22 9.31 0.99
N GLU A 323 26.69 8.52 1.94
CA GLU A 323 27.60 7.39 1.69
C GLU A 323 26.93 6.30 0.83
N PRO A 324 27.73 5.41 0.20
CA PRO A 324 27.20 4.28 -0.53
C PRO A 324 26.31 3.36 0.32
N THR A 325 25.09 3.10 -0.16
CA THR A 325 24.18 2.13 0.48
C THR A 325 24.38 0.70 -0.02
N ALA A 326 25.09 0.52 -1.14
CA ALA A 326 25.48 -0.77 -1.69
C ALA A 326 26.86 -0.66 -2.36
N SER A 327 27.55 -1.78 -2.55
CA SER A 327 28.89 -1.80 -3.15
C SER A 327 28.86 -1.60 -4.67
N LEU A 328 29.99 -1.16 -5.24
CA LEU A 328 30.20 -1.15 -6.69
C LEU A 328 29.93 -2.53 -7.32
N GLU A 329 30.34 -3.60 -6.64
CA GLU A 329 30.08 -4.96 -7.09
C GLU A 329 28.57 -5.28 -7.14
N ALA A 330 27.79 -4.82 -6.18
CA ALA A 330 26.33 -4.97 -6.18
C ALA A 330 25.70 -4.23 -7.36
N CYS A 331 26.13 -3.00 -7.66
CA CYS A 331 25.69 -2.25 -8.84
C CYS A 331 25.99 -3.00 -10.15
N LEU A 332 27.20 -3.55 -10.29
CA LEU A 332 27.62 -4.31 -11.47
C LEU A 332 26.83 -5.63 -11.62
N LYS A 333 26.63 -6.36 -10.52
CA LYS A 333 25.80 -7.57 -10.50
C LYS A 333 24.35 -7.26 -10.87
N TRP A 334 23.78 -6.18 -10.33
CA TRP A 334 22.42 -5.74 -10.64
C TRP A 334 22.28 -5.43 -12.12
N ALA A 335 23.17 -4.61 -12.70
CA ALA A 335 23.12 -4.26 -14.11
C ALA A 335 23.23 -5.49 -15.03
N LYS A 336 24.12 -6.43 -14.71
CA LYS A 336 24.23 -7.71 -15.41
C LYS A 336 22.94 -8.53 -15.31
N SER A 337 22.31 -8.58 -14.13
CA SER A 337 21.04 -9.29 -13.91
C SER A 337 19.89 -8.71 -14.73
N LYS A 338 19.92 -7.39 -15.00
CA LYS A 338 18.96 -6.67 -15.84
C LYS A 338 19.29 -6.73 -17.33
N LYS A 339 20.35 -7.44 -17.73
CA LYS A 339 20.84 -7.52 -19.12
C LYS A 339 21.12 -6.13 -19.69
N ALA A 340 21.75 -5.27 -18.89
CA ALA A 340 22.15 -3.93 -19.31
C ALA A 340 23.10 -3.99 -20.52
N ASN A 341 23.13 -2.90 -21.31
CA ASN A 341 24.10 -2.74 -22.38
C ASN A 341 25.54 -2.73 -21.82
N ASP A 342 26.51 -3.26 -22.57
CA ASP A 342 27.92 -3.31 -22.15
C ASP A 342 28.45 -1.92 -21.79
N LEU A 343 28.06 -0.89 -22.56
CA LEU A 343 28.40 0.49 -22.25
C LEU A 343 27.88 0.92 -20.88
N PHE A 344 26.66 0.54 -20.49
CA PHE A 344 26.14 0.87 -19.16
C PHE A 344 26.99 0.20 -18.07
N ILE A 345 27.39 -1.07 -18.27
CA ILE A 345 28.23 -1.81 -17.33
C ILE A 345 29.60 -1.14 -17.20
N GLU A 346 30.19 -0.67 -18.30
CA GLU A 346 31.47 0.06 -18.34
C GLU A 346 31.40 1.42 -17.61
N LEU A 347 30.24 2.09 -17.62
CA LEU A 347 30.07 3.40 -16.99
C LEU A 347 29.78 3.34 -15.49
N ILE A 348 29.32 2.20 -14.95
CA ILE A 348 28.97 2.05 -13.53
C ILE A 348 30.13 2.42 -12.58
N PRO A 349 31.39 1.99 -12.79
CA PRO A 349 32.51 2.41 -11.95
C PRO A 349 32.71 3.93 -11.94
N ILE A 350 32.62 4.58 -13.09
CA ILE A 350 32.79 6.04 -13.21
C ILE A 350 31.65 6.77 -12.49
N LEU A 351 30.40 6.35 -12.72
CA LEU A 351 29.21 6.86 -12.02
C LEU A 351 29.36 6.73 -10.50
N TYR A 352 29.80 5.56 -10.04
CA TYR A 352 29.93 5.25 -8.63
C TYR A 352 31.03 6.11 -7.98
N ASP A 353 32.22 6.14 -8.57
CA ASP A 353 33.36 6.87 -8.01
C ASP A 353 33.14 8.39 -8.03
N THR A 354 32.58 8.93 -9.12
CA THR A 354 32.24 10.36 -9.20
C THR A 354 31.17 10.76 -8.17
N ALA A 355 30.12 9.95 -7.99
CA ALA A 355 29.09 10.22 -7.00
C ALA A 355 29.67 10.22 -5.56
N VAL A 356 30.52 9.23 -5.23
CA VAL A 356 31.20 9.17 -3.92
C VAL A 356 32.07 10.40 -3.68
N GLN A 357 32.86 10.82 -4.68
CA GLN A 357 33.74 11.99 -4.57
C GLN A 357 32.97 13.29 -4.32
N GLU A 358 31.80 13.42 -4.92
CA GLU A 358 30.94 14.61 -4.79
C GLU A 358 29.96 14.53 -3.61
N GLY A 359 29.87 13.39 -2.90
CA GLY A 359 29.00 13.22 -1.73
C GLY A 359 27.55 12.83 -2.04
N VAL A 360 27.28 12.35 -3.26
CA VAL A 360 25.99 11.78 -3.68
C VAL A 360 25.99 10.28 -3.44
N ASN A 361 24.87 9.71 -3.00
CA ASN A 361 24.78 8.25 -2.88
C ASN A 361 24.96 7.61 -4.28
N PRO A 362 26.02 6.83 -4.53
CA PRO A 362 26.31 6.27 -5.85
C PRO A 362 25.25 5.28 -6.35
N VAL A 363 24.49 4.65 -5.45
CA VAL A 363 23.40 3.73 -5.83
C VAL A 363 22.28 4.50 -6.51
N LEU A 364 21.98 5.73 -6.05
CA LEU A 364 21.04 6.63 -6.70
C LEU A 364 21.52 7.01 -8.10
N ALA A 365 22.79 7.43 -8.23
CA ALA A 365 23.35 7.83 -9.51
C ALA A 365 23.22 6.72 -10.56
N VAL A 366 23.58 5.49 -10.19
CA VAL A 366 23.45 4.30 -11.05
C VAL A 366 21.98 4.01 -11.38
N ALA A 367 21.09 4.01 -10.40
CA ALA A 367 19.66 3.76 -10.61
C ALA A 367 19.03 4.82 -11.55
N GLN A 368 19.41 6.09 -11.37
CA GLN A 368 18.95 7.19 -12.20
C GLN A 368 19.43 7.02 -13.64
N SER A 369 20.72 6.76 -13.85
CA SER A 369 21.26 6.59 -15.20
C SER A 369 20.66 5.38 -15.91
N ALA A 370 20.43 4.28 -15.20
CA ALA A 370 19.72 3.11 -15.74
C ALA A 370 18.30 3.47 -16.21
N LYS A 371 17.55 4.21 -15.38
CA LYS A 371 16.16 4.58 -15.66
C LYS A 371 16.06 5.51 -16.87
N GLU A 372 16.91 6.54 -16.92
CA GLU A 372 16.88 7.59 -17.94
C GLU A 372 17.31 7.08 -19.32
N THR A 373 18.31 6.20 -19.35
CA THR A 373 18.87 5.69 -20.62
C THR A 373 18.27 4.35 -21.03
N GLY A 374 17.43 3.74 -20.19
CA GLY A 374 17.02 2.35 -20.36
C GLY A 374 18.22 1.40 -20.36
N PHE A 375 19.14 1.55 -19.39
CA PHE A 375 20.40 0.80 -19.29
C PHE A 375 21.33 1.00 -20.51
N CYS A 376 21.51 2.24 -20.96
CA CYS A 376 22.20 2.67 -22.19
C CYS A 376 21.69 2.02 -23.49
N ASN A 377 20.43 1.58 -23.53
CA ASN A 377 19.82 1.15 -24.78
C ASN A 377 19.19 2.30 -25.57
N PHE A 378 18.93 3.44 -24.92
CA PHE A 378 18.41 4.68 -25.48
C PHE A 378 17.14 4.49 -26.34
N GLY A 379 15.97 4.52 -25.69
CA GLY A 379 14.66 4.34 -26.35
C GLY A 379 13.97 5.62 -26.84
N GLY A 380 14.64 6.77 -26.73
CA GLY A 380 14.09 8.11 -26.99
C GLY A 380 14.86 8.88 -28.06
N VAL A 381 14.91 10.21 -27.92
CA VAL A 381 15.59 11.11 -28.88
C VAL A 381 17.11 11.19 -28.69
N LEU A 382 17.61 10.67 -27.57
CA LEU A 382 19.05 10.61 -27.26
C LEU A 382 19.65 9.28 -27.69
N ASP A 383 20.97 9.28 -27.87
CA ASP A 383 21.78 8.10 -28.18
C ASP A 383 23.15 8.24 -27.49
N ALA A 384 23.98 7.20 -27.55
CA ALA A 384 25.28 7.17 -26.89
C ALA A 384 26.22 8.33 -27.31
N SER A 385 26.01 8.95 -28.48
CA SER A 385 26.84 10.07 -28.93
C SER A 385 26.66 11.34 -28.09
N PHE A 386 25.60 11.41 -27.27
CA PHE A 386 25.34 12.53 -26.37
C PHE A 386 26.19 12.48 -25.10
N LYS A 387 26.68 11.30 -24.73
CA LYS A 387 27.38 11.07 -23.45
C LYS A 387 26.61 11.63 -22.25
N ASN A 388 25.28 11.58 -22.32
CA ASN A 388 24.37 12.14 -21.34
C ASN A 388 23.65 11.00 -20.60
N PRO A 389 24.07 10.68 -19.37
CA PRO A 389 23.57 9.50 -18.65
C PRO A 389 22.20 9.71 -18.00
N CYS A 390 21.65 10.93 -17.98
CA CYS A 390 20.43 11.23 -17.22
C CYS A 390 19.38 12.04 -17.98
N GLY A 391 19.58 12.26 -19.29
CA GLY A 391 18.68 13.08 -20.09
C GLY A 391 18.74 14.58 -19.76
N LEU A 392 19.85 15.06 -19.17
CA LEU A 392 19.99 16.43 -18.71
C LEU A 392 19.73 17.43 -19.84
N LYS A 393 18.91 18.44 -19.55
CA LYS A 393 18.54 19.49 -20.51
C LYS A 393 19.64 20.56 -20.61
N THR A 394 19.61 21.33 -21.69
CA THR A 394 20.39 22.57 -21.78
C THR A 394 19.86 23.62 -20.78
N SER A 395 20.57 24.73 -20.62
CA SER A 395 20.15 25.85 -19.76
C SER A 395 18.73 26.32 -20.07
N VAL A 396 18.36 26.38 -21.36
CA VAL A 396 17.04 26.84 -21.82
C VAL A 396 15.92 25.85 -21.48
N GLY A 397 16.22 24.55 -21.42
CA GLY A 397 15.20 23.50 -21.30
C GLY A 397 14.46 23.22 -22.61
N GLY A 398 13.35 22.49 -22.54
CA GLY A 398 12.53 22.17 -23.70
C GLY A 398 11.88 20.79 -23.63
N SER A 399 11.13 20.43 -24.68
CA SER A 399 10.38 19.17 -24.78
C SER A 399 11.27 17.93 -24.67
N ASP A 400 10.75 16.84 -24.12
CA ASP A 400 11.41 15.52 -24.05
C ASP A 400 11.54 14.84 -25.42
N THR A 401 10.83 15.35 -26.42
CA THR A 401 10.88 14.87 -27.80
C THR A 401 11.77 15.74 -28.70
N ASP A 402 12.42 16.77 -28.15
CA ASP A 402 13.34 17.63 -28.90
C ASP A 402 14.79 17.31 -28.52
N LYS A 403 15.53 16.74 -29.47
CA LYS A 403 16.93 16.35 -29.29
C LYS A 403 17.84 17.55 -28.96
N ASN A 404 17.49 18.76 -29.42
CA ASN A 404 18.28 19.97 -29.18
C ASN A 404 18.03 20.59 -27.79
N ALA A 405 16.97 20.15 -27.09
CA ALA A 405 16.70 20.56 -25.72
C ALA A 405 17.61 19.84 -24.70
N HIS A 406 18.36 18.83 -25.13
CA HIS A 406 19.23 18.02 -24.28
C HIS A 406 20.71 18.34 -24.48
N SER A 407 21.45 18.28 -23.38
CA SER A 407 22.88 18.56 -23.36
C SER A 407 23.66 17.39 -23.96
N LYS A 408 24.71 17.73 -24.72
CA LYS A 408 25.69 16.80 -25.28
C LYS A 408 27.05 17.16 -24.71
N PHE A 409 27.79 16.15 -24.26
CA PHE A 409 29.09 16.31 -23.61
C PHE A 409 30.21 15.77 -24.49
N ASP A 410 31.44 16.24 -24.27
CA ASP A 410 32.59 15.78 -25.05
C ASP A 410 33.09 14.43 -24.54
N THR A 411 32.89 14.12 -23.26
CA THR A 411 33.22 12.82 -22.64
C THR A 411 32.09 12.27 -21.77
N TRP A 412 32.14 10.97 -21.45
CA TRP A 412 31.17 10.35 -20.53
C TRP A 412 31.38 10.83 -19.10
N GLU A 413 32.63 11.06 -18.73
CA GLU A 413 33.07 11.62 -17.45
C GLU A 413 32.44 13.01 -17.21
N GLU A 414 32.44 13.88 -18.23
CA GLU A 414 31.78 15.18 -18.15
C GLU A 414 30.26 15.07 -17.98
N GLY A 415 29.61 14.19 -18.74
CA GLY A 415 28.15 14.00 -18.62
C GLY A 415 27.73 13.37 -17.28
N ILE A 416 28.54 12.46 -16.75
CA ILE A 416 28.38 11.88 -15.42
C ILE A 416 28.57 12.96 -14.36
N LEU A 417 29.66 13.74 -14.43
CA LEU A 417 29.89 14.85 -13.51
C LEU A 417 28.75 15.88 -13.56
N ALA A 418 28.22 16.18 -14.74
CA ALA A 418 27.05 17.07 -14.88
C ALA A 418 25.79 16.51 -14.20
N GLN A 419 25.52 15.20 -14.33
CA GLN A 419 24.42 14.54 -13.60
C GLN A 419 24.61 14.71 -12.08
N ILE A 420 25.80 14.40 -11.57
CA ILE A 420 26.11 14.44 -10.14
C ILE A 420 26.03 15.87 -9.60
N GLN A 421 26.58 16.85 -10.32
CA GLN A 421 26.47 18.27 -9.96
C GLN A 421 25.03 18.75 -9.89
N HIS A 422 24.16 18.29 -10.80
CA HIS A 422 22.73 18.62 -10.76
C HIS A 422 22.04 18.04 -9.51
N LEU A 423 22.36 16.79 -9.15
CA LEU A 423 21.87 16.15 -7.93
C LEU A 423 22.36 16.92 -6.68
N CYS A 424 23.64 17.32 -6.62
CA CYS A 424 24.19 18.14 -5.55
C CYS A 424 23.48 19.50 -5.43
N LEU A 425 23.22 20.16 -6.57
CA LEU A 425 22.49 21.42 -6.63
C LEU A 425 21.07 21.26 -6.10
N TYR A 426 20.34 20.26 -6.60
CA TYR A 426 18.99 19.93 -6.16
C TYR A 426 18.93 19.62 -4.67
N ALA A 427 19.91 18.88 -4.16
CA ALA A 427 20.00 18.52 -2.75
C ALA A 427 20.34 19.70 -1.84
N GLY A 428 20.84 20.80 -2.41
CA GLY A 428 21.28 21.97 -1.65
C GLY A 428 22.62 21.74 -0.95
N GLN A 429 23.53 21.00 -1.58
CA GLN A 429 24.85 20.69 -1.03
C GLN A 429 25.64 21.97 -0.71
N GLN A 430 26.36 21.96 0.42
CA GLN A 430 27.23 23.06 0.79
C GLN A 430 28.30 23.28 -0.29
N GLY A 431 28.47 24.54 -0.72
CA GLY A 431 29.37 24.90 -1.82
C GLY A 431 28.69 25.03 -3.19
N TYR A 432 27.40 24.69 -3.29
CA TYR A 432 26.59 24.90 -4.49
C TYR A 432 25.73 26.18 -4.39
N PRO A 433 25.34 26.82 -5.52
CA PRO A 433 25.79 26.53 -6.88
C PRO A 433 27.29 26.82 -7.08
N LEU A 434 27.90 26.10 -8.02
CA LEU A 434 29.31 26.23 -8.36
C LEU A 434 29.52 27.44 -9.25
N SER A 435 30.70 28.06 -9.18
CA SER A 435 31.05 29.21 -10.04
C SER A 435 31.36 28.82 -11.49
N ASN A 436 31.83 27.58 -11.71
CA ASN A 436 32.14 27.05 -13.05
C ASN A 436 31.73 25.56 -13.15
N PRO A 437 30.43 25.26 -13.22
CA PRO A 437 29.91 23.89 -13.29
C PRO A 437 30.04 23.30 -14.71
N VAL A 438 30.09 21.98 -14.78
CA VAL A 438 29.90 21.21 -16.03
C VAL A 438 28.42 21.02 -16.33
N ASP A 439 27.56 21.00 -15.29
CA ASP A 439 26.11 21.05 -15.45
C ASP A 439 25.67 22.36 -16.17
N PRO A 440 25.13 22.28 -17.40
CA PRO A 440 24.71 23.47 -18.13
C PRO A 440 23.40 24.07 -17.60
N ARG A 441 22.71 23.40 -16.68
CA ARG A 441 21.47 23.84 -16.05
C ARG A 441 21.69 24.18 -14.56
N HIS A 442 22.86 24.72 -14.23
CA HIS A 442 23.29 24.99 -12.85
C HIS A 442 22.78 26.31 -12.25
N GLU A 443 21.48 26.56 -12.33
CA GLU A 443 20.91 27.84 -11.88
C GLU A 443 20.69 27.89 -10.37
N LYS A 444 20.94 29.04 -9.76
CA LYS A 444 20.66 29.28 -8.32
C LYS A 444 19.20 29.00 -7.94
N SER A 445 18.26 29.12 -8.89
CA SER A 445 16.84 28.84 -8.70
C SER A 445 16.54 27.36 -8.39
N LEU A 446 17.49 26.45 -8.68
CA LEU A 446 17.37 25.02 -8.47
C LEU A 446 17.95 24.53 -7.14
N PHE A 447 18.71 25.39 -6.46
CA PHE A 447 19.38 25.05 -5.22
C PHE A 447 18.38 24.60 -4.15
N GLY A 448 18.54 23.37 -3.66
CA GLY A 448 17.71 22.80 -2.58
C GLY A 448 16.27 22.46 -2.98
N LYS A 449 15.94 22.44 -4.28
CA LYS A 449 14.58 22.12 -4.76
C LYS A 449 14.16 20.66 -4.55
N ALA A 450 15.11 19.75 -4.53
CA ALA A 450 14.86 18.32 -4.34
C ALA A 450 15.92 17.75 -3.41
N LYS A 451 15.63 17.71 -2.11
CA LYS A 451 16.58 17.22 -1.10
C LYS A 451 16.72 15.71 -1.08
N THR A 452 15.74 15.03 -1.66
CA THR A 452 15.52 13.60 -1.46
C THR A 452 15.12 12.92 -2.77
N VAL A 453 15.42 11.63 -2.90
CA VAL A 453 15.18 10.87 -4.13
C VAL A 453 13.70 10.90 -4.49
N GLU A 454 12.80 10.73 -3.51
CA GLU A 454 11.36 10.83 -3.73
C GLU A 454 10.93 12.20 -4.28
N SER A 455 11.59 13.28 -3.85
CA SER A 455 11.29 14.64 -4.31
C SER A 455 11.70 14.91 -5.77
N LEU A 456 12.51 14.03 -6.39
CA LEU A 456 12.81 14.09 -7.82
C LEU A 456 11.56 13.90 -8.68
N SER A 457 10.49 13.26 -8.18
CA SER A 457 9.19 13.12 -8.86
C SER A 457 8.48 14.44 -9.21
N ASN A 458 8.86 15.54 -8.54
CA ASN A 458 8.27 16.85 -8.78
C ASN A 458 9.28 17.86 -9.32
N ASN A 459 10.56 17.49 -9.40
CA ASN A 459 11.65 18.42 -9.71
C ASN A 459 12.49 17.97 -10.90
N TRP A 460 12.66 16.67 -11.12
CA TRP A 460 13.42 16.12 -12.24
C TRP A 460 12.50 15.63 -13.35
N ALA A 461 11.61 14.68 -13.02
CA ALA A 461 10.64 14.14 -13.94
C ALA A 461 9.33 13.83 -13.19
N GLY A 462 8.20 13.91 -13.89
CA GLY A 462 6.88 13.73 -13.30
C GLY A 462 6.53 12.29 -12.90
N GLY A 463 5.38 12.11 -12.26
CA GLY A 463 4.82 10.80 -11.95
C GLY A 463 5.45 10.15 -10.72
N GLN A 464 5.84 8.88 -10.82
CA GLN A 464 6.44 8.09 -9.73
C GLN A 464 7.97 8.01 -9.84
N TYR A 465 8.60 8.99 -10.50
CA TYR A 465 10.00 8.91 -10.87
C TYR A 465 10.93 8.61 -9.69
N GLY A 466 10.85 9.40 -8.61
CA GLY A 466 11.64 9.20 -7.40
C GLY A 466 11.32 7.87 -6.71
N GLN A 467 10.07 7.42 -6.71
CA GLN A 467 9.69 6.12 -6.13
C GLN A 467 10.24 4.95 -6.95
N ASP A 468 10.29 5.08 -8.28
CA ASP A 468 10.95 4.10 -9.14
C ASP A 468 12.45 4.03 -8.88
N LEU A 469 13.10 5.18 -8.64
CA LEU A 469 14.51 5.21 -8.28
C LEU A 469 14.76 4.53 -6.94
N VAL A 470 13.96 4.83 -5.90
CA VAL A 470 14.07 4.16 -4.60
C VAL A 470 13.88 2.64 -4.74
N ARG A 471 12.94 2.19 -5.57
CA ARG A 471 12.76 0.76 -5.87
C ARG A 471 14.02 0.16 -6.52
N MET A 472 14.58 0.84 -7.53
CA MET A 472 15.79 0.38 -8.21
C MET A 472 17.01 0.36 -7.29
N MET A 473 17.14 1.35 -6.41
CA MET A 473 18.16 1.36 -5.35
C MET A 473 17.99 0.15 -4.42
N GLY A 474 16.76 -0.13 -3.96
CA GLY A 474 16.48 -1.30 -3.13
C GLY A 474 16.79 -2.63 -3.82
N GLU A 475 16.59 -2.74 -5.14
CA GLU A 475 17.01 -3.92 -5.91
C GLU A 475 18.53 -4.11 -5.91
N ILE A 476 19.30 -3.03 -5.97
CA ILE A 476 20.77 -3.07 -5.92
C ILE A 476 21.24 -3.44 -4.50
N GLU A 477 20.66 -2.80 -3.47
CA GLU A 477 20.99 -3.01 -2.06
C GLU A 477 20.69 -4.45 -1.58
N ALA A 478 19.74 -5.13 -2.22
CA ALA A 478 19.42 -6.52 -1.93
C ALA A 478 20.47 -7.52 -2.44
N ILE A 479 21.44 -7.09 -3.28
CA ILE A 479 22.47 -7.96 -3.84
C ILE A 479 23.66 -8.07 -2.88
N LYS A 480 23.91 -9.30 -2.42
CA LYS A 480 24.99 -9.65 -1.50
C LYS A 480 26.35 -9.84 -2.19
#